data_AF-K7LM56-F1
#
_entry.id   AF-K7LM56-F1
#
_cell.length_a   1.000
_cell.length_b   1.000
_cell.length_c   1.000
_cell.angle_alpha   90.00
_cell.angle_beta   90.00
_cell.angle_gamma   90.00
#
_symmetry.space_group_name_H-M   'P 1'
#
loop_
_entity.id
_entity.type
_entity.pdbx_description
1 polymer ?
#
loop_
_entity_poly.entity_id
_entity_poly.type
_entity_poly.pdbx_seq_one_letter_code
_entity_poly.pdbx_strand_id
1 'polypeptide(L)'
;MMCLNVAFHIALSENLCRGCFFSVFQEIYLRTNDPRVCNIVSFSDAIGELKVEAAASIEDGKRILFRFDRAAFSFKFLPFKVPYPVPFRLLGDEAKGWLDTTYLSSSGNLHISKGNKGTTFVLQKQTEPRQRLLTAISSGKGIKEAIDELISLKQNIGQEPELEDGEWQMMWNSQTVTDSWIENAVNGLMGKQIIRKNGGIKFLVDILLGLKFSMSGNFVKTGSGVYDVTMDDAAIIGGPFGYPLELKNNFILELLYSDEKLRVSRGINNVIFVHVRTDALR
;
A
#
# COMPACT_ATOMS: atom_id res chain seq x y z
N MET A 1 -12.60 9.56 9.11
CA MET A 1 -11.90 8.88 10.22
C MET A 1 -11.86 7.38 9.90
N MET A 2 -10.80 6.96 9.20
CA MET A 2 -10.62 5.60 8.70
C MET A 2 -10.16 4.69 9.85
N CYS A 3 -10.91 3.64 10.16
CA CYS A 3 -10.47 2.56 11.04
C CYS A 3 -10.09 1.37 10.17
N LEU A 4 -8.86 0.91 10.34
CA LEU A 4 -8.20 -0.09 9.52
C LEU A 4 -7.97 -1.33 10.40
N ASN A 5 -8.00 -2.53 9.81
CA ASN A 5 -7.32 -3.68 10.41
C ASN A 5 -5.83 -3.31 10.45
N VAL A 6 -5.30 -2.90 11.61
CA VAL A 6 -3.90 -2.51 11.73
C VAL A 6 -3.18 -3.54 12.59
N ALA A 7 -2.19 -4.21 11.99
CA ALA A 7 -1.14 -4.89 12.71
C ALA A 7 -0.01 -3.88 13.00
N PHE A 8 0.31 -3.69 14.27
CA PHE A 8 1.41 -2.85 14.72
C PHE A 8 2.52 -3.72 15.30
N HIS A 9 3.78 -3.41 14.99
CA HIS A 9 4.92 -3.99 15.69
C HIS A 9 5.17 -3.27 17.01
N ILE A 10 5.40 -4.04 18.07
CA ILE A 10 6.00 -3.55 19.30
C ILE A 10 7.50 -3.82 19.18
N ALA A 11 8.30 -2.75 19.05
CA ALA A 11 9.74 -2.85 19.22
C ALA A 11 10.05 -3.03 20.71
N LEU A 12 10.24 -4.27 21.16
CA LEU A 12 10.81 -4.54 22.47
C LEU A 12 12.33 -4.48 22.35
N SER A 13 12.95 -3.62 23.18
CA SER A 13 14.40 -3.55 23.36
C SER A 13 14.98 -4.94 23.57
N GLU A 14 15.84 -5.38 22.65
CA GLU A 14 16.65 -6.59 22.74
C GLU A 14 17.43 -6.58 24.06
N ASN A 15 17.02 -7.39 25.04
CA ASN A 15 17.87 -7.74 26.19
C ASN A 15 17.43 -8.99 26.98
N LEU A 16 16.73 -9.94 26.36
CA LEU A 16 16.64 -11.30 26.92
C LEU A 16 16.63 -12.34 25.79
N CYS A 17 17.62 -13.25 25.84
CA CYS A 17 17.89 -14.37 24.93
C CYS A 17 18.60 -14.03 23.60
N ARG A 18 19.94 -14.00 23.63
CA ARG A 18 20.79 -14.16 22.44
C ARG A 18 20.39 -15.46 21.71
N GLY A 19 19.77 -15.33 20.54
CA GLY A 19 19.56 -16.44 19.59
C GLY A 19 18.12 -16.82 19.25
N CYS A 20 17.11 -16.27 19.93
CA CYS A 20 15.70 -16.50 19.57
C CYS A 20 15.07 -15.20 19.05
N PHE A 21 14.96 -15.07 17.74
CA PHE A 21 14.20 -13.97 17.12
C PHE A 21 12.71 -14.28 17.25
N PHE A 22 11.99 -13.48 18.02
CA PHE A 22 10.52 -13.45 18.01
C PHE A 22 10.06 -12.04 17.68
N SER A 23 8.89 -11.94 17.05
CA SER A 23 8.25 -10.65 16.75
C SER A 23 6.98 -10.50 17.57
N VAL A 24 6.71 -9.28 18.02
CA VAL A 24 5.50 -8.98 18.80
C VAL A 24 4.62 -8.01 18.04
N PHE A 25 3.37 -8.40 17.84
CA PHE A 25 2.37 -7.62 17.12
C PHE A 25 1.19 -7.30 18.01
N GLN A 26 0.52 -6.20 17.68
CA GLN A 26 -0.79 -5.89 18.19
C GLN A 26 -1.75 -5.66 17.03
N GLU A 27 -2.87 -6.38 17.02
CA GLU A 27 -3.99 -6.17 16.11
C GLU A 27 -5.18 -5.60 16.87
N ILE A 28 -5.81 -4.55 16.34
CA ILE A 28 -6.95 -3.89 16.97
C ILE A 28 -8.14 -3.86 15.99
N TYR A 29 -9.25 -4.48 16.38
CA TYR A 29 -10.50 -4.58 15.62
C TYR A 29 -11.63 -3.96 16.44
N LEU A 30 -12.04 -2.71 16.14
CA LEU A 30 -13.07 -2.02 16.96
C LEU A 30 -14.44 -1.90 16.30
N ARG A 31 -14.56 -2.14 15.00
CA ARG A 31 -15.81 -1.98 14.23
C ARG A 31 -16.25 -3.29 13.59
N THR A 32 -16.33 -4.33 14.40
CA THR A 32 -16.76 -5.68 14.02
C THR A 32 -17.83 -6.17 14.98
N ASN A 33 -18.49 -7.28 14.67
CA ASN A 33 -19.46 -7.91 15.58
C ASN A 33 -18.81 -8.52 16.83
N ASP A 34 -17.49 -8.71 16.83
CA ASP A 34 -16.67 -9.17 17.96
C ASP A 34 -15.42 -8.28 18.05
N PRO A 35 -15.53 -7.07 18.66
CA PRO A 35 -14.40 -6.14 18.74
C PRO A 35 -13.31 -6.69 19.65
N ARG A 36 -12.05 -6.63 19.20
CA ARG A 36 -10.92 -7.26 19.89
C ARG A 36 -9.63 -6.45 19.85
N VAL A 37 -8.84 -6.60 20.91
CA VAL A 37 -7.41 -6.31 20.93
C VAL A 37 -6.66 -7.64 21.03
N CYS A 38 -5.79 -7.91 20.07
CA CYS A 38 -5.00 -9.14 20.01
C CYS A 38 -3.52 -8.80 20.16
N ASN A 39 -2.85 -9.41 21.13
CA ASN A 39 -1.39 -9.41 21.22
C ASN A 39 -0.87 -10.74 20.68
N ILE A 40 0.06 -10.68 19.74
CA ILE A 40 0.61 -11.85 19.05
C ILE A 40 2.11 -11.87 19.25
N VAL A 41 2.62 -13.01 19.70
CA VAL A 41 4.06 -13.30 19.72
C VAL A 41 4.32 -14.35 18.64
N SER A 42 4.96 -13.94 17.54
CA SER A 42 5.41 -14.85 16.49
C SER A 42 6.79 -15.37 16.83
N PHE A 43 6.93 -16.69 16.95
CA PHE A 43 8.19 -17.35 17.24
C PHE A 43 9.04 -17.57 15.96
N SER A 44 8.39 -17.60 14.80
CA SER A 44 8.93 -17.63 13.43
C SER A 44 7.91 -18.29 12.49
N ASP A 45 8.09 -18.13 11.19
CA ASP A 45 7.25 -18.78 10.17
C ASP A 45 7.31 -20.32 10.21
N ALA A 46 8.39 -20.89 10.74
CA ALA A 46 8.56 -22.34 10.89
C ALA A 46 7.91 -22.90 12.16
N ILE A 47 7.81 -22.10 13.23
CA ILE A 47 7.33 -22.57 14.53
C ILE A 47 5.85 -22.24 14.71
N GLY A 48 5.46 -20.99 14.47
CA GLY A 48 4.11 -20.49 14.72
C GLY A 48 4.06 -19.35 15.73
N GLU A 49 2.94 -19.20 16.43
CA GLU A 49 2.65 -18.01 17.24
C GLU A 49 1.86 -18.32 18.51
N LEU A 50 1.97 -17.44 19.51
CA LEU A 50 1.03 -17.29 20.62
C LEU A 50 0.15 -16.07 20.35
N LYS A 51 -1.17 -16.27 20.29
CA LYS A 51 -2.14 -15.18 20.18
C LYS A 51 -2.96 -15.09 21.46
N VAL A 52 -2.97 -13.91 22.07
CA VAL A 52 -3.76 -13.56 23.26
C VAL A 52 -4.76 -12.50 22.86
N GLU A 53 -6.04 -12.78 23.03
CA GLU A 53 -7.14 -11.93 22.56
C GLU A 53 -7.96 -11.41 23.73
N ALA A 54 -8.39 -10.16 23.61
CA ALA A 54 -9.26 -9.50 24.54
C ALA A 54 -10.47 -8.92 23.82
N ALA A 55 -11.67 -9.19 24.35
CA ALA A 55 -12.87 -8.46 23.96
C ALA A 55 -12.68 -6.97 24.28
N ALA A 56 -13.01 -6.09 23.34
CA ALA A 56 -12.70 -4.67 23.42
C ALA A 56 -13.95 -3.78 23.25
N SER A 57 -13.87 -2.55 23.76
CA SER A 57 -14.86 -1.50 23.56
C SER A 57 -14.19 -0.13 23.61
N ILE A 58 -14.88 0.91 23.11
CA ILE A 58 -14.38 2.28 23.12
C ILE A 58 -15.10 3.08 24.21
N GLU A 59 -14.33 3.67 25.12
CA GLU A 59 -14.76 4.66 26.11
C GLU A 59 -14.41 6.07 25.59
N ASP A 60 -15.41 6.96 25.57
CA ASP A 60 -15.31 8.39 25.19
C ASP A 60 -14.66 8.68 23.82
N GLY A 61 -14.75 7.73 22.89
CA GLY A 61 -14.20 7.85 21.54
C GLY A 61 -12.67 7.78 21.43
N LYS A 62 -11.95 7.59 22.55
CA LYS A 62 -10.47 7.60 22.58
C LYS A 62 -9.85 6.44 23.34
N ARG A 63 -10.42 6.07 24.48
CA ARG A 63 -9.88 5.00 25.33
C ARG A 63 -10.41 3.66 24.85
N ILE A 64 -9.54 2.67 24.73
CA ILE A 64 -9.94 1.30 24.44
C ILE A 64 -9.96 0.53 25.75
N LEU A 65 -11.13 0.08 26.17
CA LEU A 65 -11.27 -0.86 27.29
C LEU A 65 -11.20 -2.27 26.73
N PHE A 66 -10.46 -3.16 27.38
CA PHE A 66 -10.38 -4.55 26.94
C PHE A 66 -10.33 -5.53 28.12
N ARG A 67 -10.78 -6.76 27.87
CA ARG A 67 -10.70 -7.88 28.82
C ARG A 67 -10.21 -9.12 28.10
N PHE A 68 -9.05 -9.65 28.51
CA PHE A 68 -8.54 -10.90 27.97
C PHE A 68 -9.50 -12.05 28.24
N ASP A 69 -9.85 -12.79 27.20
CA ASP A 69 -10.83 -13.87 27.26
C ASP A 69 -10.42 -15.12 26.48
N ARG A 70 -9.41 -15.02 25.59
CA ARG A 70 -8.91 -16.15 24.80
C ARG A 70 -7.39 -16.08 24.67
N ALA A 71 -6.75 -17.25 24.64
CA ALA A 71 -5.38 -17.35 24.17
C ALA A 71 -5.09 -18.77 23.68
N ALA A 72 -4.27 -18.88 22.63
CA ALA A 72 -3.84 -20.17 22.11
C ALA A 72 -2.48 -20.07 21.41
N PHE A 73 -1.74 -21.16 21.45
CA PHE A 73 -0.61 -21.40 20.57
C PHE A 73 -1.12 -22.01 19.26
N SER A 74 -0.64 -21.46 18.15
CA SER A 74 -0.85 -21.99 16.81
C SER A 74 0.50 -22.43 16.26
N PHE A 75 0.82 -23.72 16.37
CA PHE A 75 2.06 -24.29 15.86
C PHE A 75 1.90 -24.74 14.41
N LYS A 76 2.84 -24.40 13.54
CA LYS A 76 2.78 -24.73 12.11
C LYS A 76 2.90 -26.24 11.84
N PHE A 77 3.52 -26.97 12.76
CA PHE A 77 3.70 -28.42 12.70
C PHE A 77 2.55 -29.22 13.33
N LEU A 78 1.49 -28.55 13.82
CA LEU A 78 0.30 -29.21 14.36
C LEU A 78 -0.96 -28.80 13.58
N PRO A 79 -1.92 -29.71 13.35
CA PRO A 79 -3.16 -29.40 12.66
C PRO A 79 -4.22 -28.73 13.56
N PHE A 80 -3.91 -28.47 14.84
CA PHE A 80 -4.82 -27.87 15.81
C PHE A 80 -4.10 -26.84 16.69
N LYS A 81 -4.89 -25.94 17.29
CA LYS A 81 -4.39 -24.94 18.25
C LYS A 81 -4.32 -25.53 19.65
N VAL A 82 -3.26 -25.21 20.39
CA VAL A 82 -3.09 -25.60 21.79
C VAL A 82 -3.57 -24.45 22.68
N PRO A 83 -4.61 -24.63 23.51
CA PRO A 83 -5.12 -23.56 24.36
C PRO A 83 -4.04 -23.11 25.36
N TYR A 84 -3.93 -21.80 25.56
CA TYR A 84 -3.04 -21.26 26.58
C TYR A 84 -3.64 -21.56 27.97
N PRO A 85 -2.86 -22.07 28.93
CA PRO A 85 -3.39 -22.66 30.17
C PRO A 85 -3.98 -21.66 31.16
N VAL A 86 -4.00 -20.35 30.83
CA VAL A 86 -4.46 -19.32 31.74
C VAL A 86 -6.00 -19.27 31.78
N PRO A 87 -6.62 -19.52 32.95
CA PRO A 87 -8.06 -19.47 33.09
C PRO A 87 -8.53 -18.02 33.27
N PHE A 88 -8.67 -17.27 32.17
CA PHE A 88 -9.02 -15.84 32.20
C PHE A 88 -10.26 -15.49 33.02
N ARG A 89 -11.22 -16.43 33.13
CA ARG A 89 -12.43 -16.26 33.97
C ARG A 89 -12.13 -16.13 35.47
N LEU A 90 -11.03 -16.72 35.94
CA LEU A 90 -10.59 -16.64 37.34
C LEU A 90 -9.76 -15.39 37.64
N LEU A 91 -9.29 -14.68 36.61
CA LEU A 91 -8.46 -13.49 36.72
C LEU A 91 -9.26 -12.19 36.92
N GLY A 92 -10.52 -12.27 37.36
CA GLY A 92 -11.34 -11.12 37.79
C GLY A 92 -11.06 -9.79 37.07
N ASP A 93 -10.43 -8.87 37.80
CA ASP A 93 -10.05 -7.54 37.32
C ASP A 93 -8.64 -7.51 36.71
N GLU A 94 -7.81 -8.49 37.01
CA GLU A 94 -6.47 -8.67 36.44
C GLU A 94 -6.50 -8.93 34.92
N ALA A 95 -7.59 -9.50 34.41
CA ALA A 95 -7.82 -9.68 32.98
C ALA A 95 -8.25 -8.39 32.26
N LYS A 96 -8.61 -7.33 33.00
CA LYS A 96 -9.04 -6.05 32.43
C LYS A 96 -7.84 -5.13 32.18
N GLY A 97 -7.93 -4.34 31.12
CA GLY A 97 -7.00 -3.26 30.86
C GLY A 97 -7.64 -2.15 30.05
N TRP A 98 -6.90 -1.07 29.92
CA TRP A 98 -7.24 0.04 29.04
C TRP A 98 -6.00 0.51 28.27
N LEU A 99 -6.23 1.04 27.07
CA LEU A 99 -5.23 1.74 26.26
C LEU A 99 -5.72 3.15 25.96
N ASP A 100 -4.93 4.15 26.34
CA ASP A 100 -5.14 5.55 25.94
C ASP A 100 -4.19 5.91 24.82
N THR A 101 -4.72 6.35 23.69
CA THR A 101 -3.89 6.92 22.62
C THR A 101 -3.37 8.28 23.05
N THR A 102 -2.06 8.37 23.27
CA THR A 102 -1.37 9.60 23.67
C THR A 102 -0.77 10.36 22.49
N TYR A 103 -0.44 9.64 21.41
CA TYR A 103 0.07 10.24 20.18
C TYR A 103 -0.26 9.35 18.98
N LEU A 104 -0.61 9.98 17.86
CA LEU A 104 -0.73 9.35 16.55
C LEU A 104 0.00 10.25 15.56
N SER A 105 0.95 9.70 14.78
CA SER A 105 1.62 10.49 13.76
C SER A 105 0.63 10.96 12.70
N SER A 106 0.94 12.07 12.03
CA SER A 106 0.14 12.59 10.91
C SER A 106 -0.08 11.53 9.81
N SER A 107 0.92 10.68 9.58
CA SER A 107 0.86 9.54 8.64
C SER A 107 0.05 8.35 9.15
N GLY A 108 -0.31 8.30 10.43
CA GLY A 108 -0.95 7.16 11.07
C GLY A 108 -0.06 5.92 11.22
N ASN A 109 1.24 6.03 10.92
CA ASN A 109 2.19 4.92 10.94
C ASN A 109 2.87 4.72 12.31
N LEU A 110 2.84 5.73 13.18
CA LEU A 110 3.35 5.63 14.55
C LEU A 110 2.23 5.96 15.53
N HIS A 111 1.99 5.07 16.47
CA HIS A 111 0.96 5.19 17.49
C HIS A 111 1.59 4.96 18.86
N ILE A 112 1.38 5.88 19.80
CA ILE A 112 1.85 5.73 21.18
C ILE A 112 0.65 5.69 22.10
N SER A 113 0.55 4.62 22.89
CA SER A 113 -0.51 4.47 23.88
C SER A 113 0.03 4.18 25.28
N LYS A 114 -0.74 4.61 26.30
CA LYS A 114 -0.50 4.24 27.69
C LYS A 114 -1.47 3.14 28.11
N GLY A 115 -0.93 2.13 28.78
CA GLY A 115 -1.69 1.04 29.40
C GLY A 115 -2.00 1.30 30.87
N ASN A 116 -2.99 0.56 31.38
CA ASN A 116 -3.44 0.63 32.78
C ASN A 116 -2.35 0.42 33.85
N LYS A 117 -1.29 -0.34 33.55
CA LYS A 117 -0.15 -0.55 34.47
C LYS A 117 1.01 0.42 34.26
N GLY A 118 0.78 1.54 33.59
CA GLY A 118 1.81 2.55 33.30
C GLY A 118 2.72 2.20 32.10
N THR A 119 2.51 1.04 31.47
CA THR A 119 3.23 0.63 30.26
C THR A 119 2.98 1.63 29.13
N THR A 120 4.04 2.03 28.43
CA THR A 120 3.91 2.82 27.20
C THR A 120 4.20 1.91 26.02
N PHE A 121 3.24 1.81 25.10
CA PHE A 121 3.38 1.06 23.87
C PHE A 121 3.73 2.03 22.75
N VAL A 122 4.84 1.75 22.06
CA VAL A 122 5.22 2.45 20.84
C VAL A 122 5.00 1.48 19.69
N LEU A 123 3.97 1.75 18.91
CA LEU A 123 3.43 0.88 17.89
C LEU A 123 3.73 1.46 16.52
N GLN A 124 4.53 0.75 15.74
CA GLN A 124 4.77 1.11 14.34
C GLN A 124 3.94 0.21 13.45
N LYS A 125 3.08 0.82 12.63
CA LYS A 125 2.30 0.09 11.65
C LYS A 125 3.26 -0.59 10.67
N GLN A 126 3.11 -1.90 10.45
CA GLN A 126 3.74 -2.52 9.29
C GLN A 126 3.18 -1.87 8.04
N THR A 127 4.06 -1.21 7.30
CA THR A 127 3.69 -0.64 6.00
C THR A 127 3.95 -1.70 4.95
N GLU A 128 3.01 -1.89 4.05
CA GLU A 128 3.28 -2.68 2.85
C GLU A 128 4.26 -1.92 1.95
N PRO A 129 5.10 -2.61 1.15
CA PRO A 129 6.03 -1.99 0.20
C PRO A 129 5.35 -0.92 -0.68
N ARG A 130 4.12 -1.20 -1.14
CA ARG A 130 3.31 -0.23 -1.88
C ARG A 130 3.02 1.04 -1.08
N GLN A 131 2.67 0.89 0.20
CA GLN A 131 2.38 2.04 1.06
C GLN A 131 3.64 2.86 1.35
N ARG A 132 4.81 2.21 1.47
CA ARG A 132 6.11 2.90 1.55
C ARG A 132 6.38 3.73 0.31
N LEU A 133 6.17 3.18 -0.89
CA LEU A 133 6.33 3.93 -2.14
C LEU A 133 5.39 5.14 -2.21
N LEU A 134 4.11 4.97 -1.91
CA LEU A 134 3.15 6.08 -1.93
C LEU A 134 3.48 7.16 -0.88
N THR A 135 4.04 6.77 0.26
CA THR A 135 4.54 7.70 1.29
C THR A 135 5.80 8.43 0.83
N ALA A 136 6.71 7.74 0.15
CA ALA A 136 7.91 8.33 -0.43
C ALA A 136 7.54 9.38 -1.49
N ILE A 137 6.57 9.06 -2.36
CA ILE A 137 6.04 9.98 -3.37
C ILE A 137 5.42 11.22 -2.72
N SER A 138 4.55 11.04 -1.72
CA SER A 138 3.88 12.17 -1.06
C SER A 138 4.84 13.07 -0.26
N SER A 139 5.93 12.49 0.28
CA SER A 139 6.95 13.24 1.01
C SER A 139 8.07 13.81 0.12
N GLY A 140 8.16 13.37 -1.13
CA GLY A 140 9.25 13.73 -2.04
C GLY A 140 10.62 13.14 -1.68
N LYS A 141 10.67 12.14 -0.79
CA LYS A 141 11.93 11.59 -0.23
C LYS A 141 11.96 10.07 -0.34
N GLY A 142 13.13 9.52 -0.67
CA GLY A 142 13.35 8.06 -0.66
C GLY A 142 12.58 7.30 -1.76
N ILE A 143 12.22 7.97 -2.86
CA ILE A 143 11.33 7.41 -3.88
C ILE A 143 12.03 6.28 -4.65
N LYS A 144 13.31 6.45 -5.00
CA LYS A 144 14.06 5.45 -5.77
C LYS A 144 14.24 4.16 -4.96
N GLU A 145 14.62 4.31 -3.69
CA GLU A 145 14.80 3.20 -2.76
C GLU A 145 13.50 2.40 -2.59
N ALA A 146 12.36 3.09 -2.47
CA ALA A 146 11.07 2.43 -2.36
C ALA A 146 10.62 1.73 -3.67
N ILE A 147 11.01 2.26 -4.83
CA ILE A 147 10.78 1.60 -6.13
C ILE A 147 11.63 0.33 -6.24
N ASP A 148 12.92 0.41 -5.92
CA ASP A 148 13.85 -0.72 -6.02
C ASP A 148 13.44 -1.85 -5.07
N GLU A 149 13.01 -1.51 -3.84
CA GLU A 149 12.43 -2.46 -2.90
C GLU A 149 11.21 -3.18 -3.50
N LEU A 150 10.27 -2.43 -4.08
CA LEU A 150 9.06 -3.00 -4.67
C LEU A 150 9.35 -3.93 -5.86
N ILE A 151 10.29 -3.55 -6.74
CA ILE A 151 10.70 -4.36 -7.89
C ILE A 151 11.37 -5.66 -7.41
N SER A 152 12.23 -5.59 -6.40
CA SER A 152 12.97 -6.75 -5.86
C SER A 152 12.05 -7.83 -5.30
N LEU A 153 10.90 -7.44 -4.72
CA LEU A 153 9.93 -8.38 -4.16
C LEU A 153 9.26 -9.24 -5.22
N LYS A 154 9.02 -8.69 -6.42
CA LYS A 154 8.35 -9.41 -7.52
C LYS A 154 9.27 -10.42 -8.20
N GLN A 155 10.57 -10.16 -8.24
CA GLN A 155 11.56 -11.09 -8.83
C GLN A 155 11.52 -12.48 -8.15
N ASN A 156 11.00 -12.57 -6.93
CA ASN A 156 10.87 -13.83 -6.19
C ASN A 156 9.59 -14.63 -6.50
N ILE A 157 8.60 -14.05 -7.21
CA ILE A 157 7.24 -14.63 -7.39
C ILE A 157 7.05 -15.25 -8.79
N GLY A 158 7.93 -14.95 -9.75
CA GLY A 158 7.97 -15.61 -11.07
C GLY A 158 6.82 -15.26 -12.04
N GLN A 159 5.93 -14.32 -11.69
CA GLN A 159 4.85 -13.88 -12.57
C GLN A 159 5.27 -12.67 -13.42
N GLU A 160 5.19 -12.82 -14.74
CA GLU A 160 5.50 -11.73 -15.68
C GLU A 160 4.48 -10.57 -15.54
N PRO A 161 4.93 -9.31 -15.48
CA PRO A 161 4.01 -8.18 -15.47
C PRO A 161 3.32 -8.02 -16.83
N GLU A 162 2.00 -7.83 -16.79
CA GLU A 162 1.21 -7.51 -17.98
C GLU A 162 0.61 -6.11 -17.87
N LEU A 163 0.42 -5.49 -19.02
CA LEU A 163 -0.24 -4.19 -19.14
C LEU A 163 -1.75 -4.36 -19.01
N GLU A 164 -2.23 -4.39 -17.76
CA GLU A 164 -3.64 -4.57 -17.44
C GLU A 164 -4.54 -3.43 -17.94
N ASP A 165 -5.73 -3.78 -18.42
CA ASP A 165 -6.75 -2.82 -18.80
C ASP A 165 -7.27 -2.06 -17.58
N GLY A 166 -7.57 -0.76 -17.78
CA GLY A 166 -8.03 0.10 -16.70
C GLY A 166 -7.58 1.56 -16.85
N GLU A 167 -7.99 2.37 -15.88
CA GLU A 167 -7.61 3.79 -15.80
C GLU A 167 -6.52 3.97 -14.75
N TRP A 168 -5.36 4.44 -15.20
CA TRP A 168 -4.15 4.55 -14.39
C TRP A 168 -3.77 6.01 -14.19
N GLN A 169 -3.85 6.53 -12.97
CA GLN A 169 -3.42 7.88 -12.63
C GLN A 169 -1.91 7.91 -12.40
N MET A 170 -1.21 8.82 -13.06
CA MET A 170 0.20 9.05 -12.74
C MET A 170 0.31 9.69 -11.35
N MET A 171 1.17 9.11 -10.53
CA MET A 171 1.52 9.62 -9.20
C MET A 171 2.90 10.27 -9.18
N TRP A 172 3.84 9.77 -10.00
CA TRP A 172 5.21 10.25 -10.02
C TRP A 172 5.92 9.85 -11.32
N ASN A 173 6.90 10.65 -11.75
CA ASN A 173 7.86 10.26 -12.77
C ASN A 173 9.27 10.74 -12.40
N SER A 174 10.31 10.11 -12.95
CA SER A 174 11.71 10.39 -12.60
C SER A 174 12.31 11.62 -13.28
N GLN A 175 11.56 12.29 -14.17
CA GLN A 175 12.04 13.46 -14.90
C GLN A 175 11.57 14.73 -14.20
N THR A 176 12.39 15.78 -14.27
CA THR A 176 11.90 17.14 -14.05
C THR A 176 11.07 17.57 -15.25
N VAL A 177 9.78 17.79 -15.02
CA VAL A 177 8.80 18.33 -15.99
C VAL A 177 9.39 19.57 -16.66
N THR A 178 9.38 19.63 -18.00
CA THR A 178 9.84 20.82 -18.72
C THR A 178 8.80 21.93 -18.63
N ASP A 179 9.16 23.17 -18.96
CA ASP A 179 8.20 24.29 -18.99
C ASP A 179 7.08 24.10 -20.05
N SER A 180 7.25 23.15 -20.98
CA SER A 180 6.29 22.84 -22.04
C SER A 180 5.29 21.78 -21.59
N TRP A 181 4.11 22.19 -21.11
CA TRP A 181 3.06 21.26 -20.69
C TRP A 181 2.59 20.33 -21.83
N ILE A 182 2.61 20.78 -23.09
CA ILE A 182 2.22 19.96 -24.25
C ILE A 182 3.23 18.83 -24.47
N GLU A 183 4.52 19.14 -24.43
CA GLU A 183 5.58 18.13 -24.55
C GLU A 183 5.46 17.09 -23.43
N ASN A 184 5.22 17.56 -22.20
CA ASN A 184 5.01 16.67 -21.07
C ASN A 184 3.76 15.79 -21.26
N ALA A 185 2.67 16.34 -21.79
CA ALA A 185 1.45 15.58 -22.04
C ALA A 185 1.62 14.52 -23.16
N VAL A 186 2.30 14.87 -24.25
CA VAL A 186 2.64 13.97 -25.37
C VAL A 186 3.56 12.82 -24.92
N ASN A 187 4.50 13.11 -24.04
CA ASN A 187 5.41 12.12 -23.45
C ASN A 187 4.75 11.31 -22.32
N GLY A 188 3.48 11.58 -22.01
CA GLY A 188 2.76 10.93 -20.94
C GLY A 188 3.38 11.19 -19.57
N LEU A 189 4.02 12.35 -19.35
CA LEU A 189 4.66 12.78 -18.09
C LEU A 189 3.66 13.42 -17.10
N MET A 190 2.36 13.36 -17.40
CA MET A 190 1.28 13.89 -16.57
C MET A 190 -0.06 13.22 -16.88
N GLY A 191 -1.01 13.40 -15.96
CA GLY A 191 -2.40 12.97 -16.15
C GLY A 191 -2.62 11.47 -15.99
N LYS A 192 -3.60 10.96 -16.74
CA LYS A 192 -4.03 9.56 -16.73
C LYS A 192 -3.57 8.83 -17.97
N GLN A 193 -3.31 7.55 -17.80
CA GLN A 193 -3.14 6.58 -18.87
C GLN A 193 -4.29 5.57 -18.83
N ILE A 194 -4.98 5.39 -19.95
CA ILE A 194 -6.09 4.46 -20.07
C ILE A 194 -5.65 3.31 -20.98
N ILE A 195 -5.63 2.09 -20.44
CA ILE A 195 -5.31 0.88 -21.17
C ILE A 195 -6.61 0.18 -21.56
N ARG A 196 -6.74 -0.18 -22.83
CA ARG A 196 -7.91 -0.88 -23.37
C ARG A 196 -7.55 -2.31 -23.73
N LYS A 197 -8.51 -3.22 -23.57
CA LYS A 197 -8.36 -4.65 -23.89
C LYS A 197 -7.98 -4.95 -25.34
N ASN A 198 -8.26 -4.03 -26.26
CA ASN A 198 -8.00 -4.18 -27.69
C ASN A 198 -6.60 -3.69 -28.12
N GLY A 199 -5.65 -3.53 -27.19
CA GLY A 199 -4.32 -3.00 -27.49
C GLY A 199 -4.29 -1.47 -27.62
N GLY A 200 -5.37 -0.79 -27.26
CA GLY A 200 -5.45 0.67 -27.27
C GLY A 200 -4.86 1.29 -26.01
N ILE A 201 -4.16 2.41 -26.16
CA ILE A 201 -3.61 3.22 -25.08
C ILE A 201 -4.03 4.67 -25.28
N LYS A 202 -4.32 5.38 -24.19
CA LYS A 202 -4.68 6.79 -24.23
C LYS A 202 -4.07 7.57 -23.08
N PHE A 203 -3.43 8.68 -23.38
CA PHE A 203 -3.07 9.72 -22.41
C PHE A 203 -4.18 10.76 -22.32
N LEU A 204 -4.52 11.16 -21.10
CA LEU A 204 -5.54 12.15 -20.84
C LEU A 204 -5.07 13.11 -19.73
N VAL A 205 -5.03 14.40 -20.05
CA VAL A 205 -4.55 15.45 -19.16
C VAL A 205 -5.62 16.52 -19.05
N ASP A 206 -6.04 16.82 -17.82
CA ASP A 206 -6.94 17.95 -17.57
C ASP A 206 -6.16 19.27 -17.70
N ILE A 207 -6.69 20.20 -18.48
CA ILE A 207 -6.18 21.56 -18.68
C ILE A 207 -7.17 22.55 -18.03
N LEU A 208 -6.78 23.82 -17.96
CA LEU A 208 -7.62 24.91 -17.48
C LEU A 208 -8.92 25.06 -18.31
N LEU A 209 -9.95 25.65 -17.68
CA LEU A 209 -11.24 25.99 -18.30
C LEU A 209 -12.04 24.78 -18.83
N GLY A 210 -11.81 23.59 -18.26
CA GLY A 210 -12.52 22.36 -18.65
C GLY A 210 -12.06 21.76 -19.97
N LEU A 211 -10.95 22.27 -20.53
CA LEU A 211 -10.29 21.66 -21.68
C LEU A 211 -9.47 20.44 -21.23
N LYS A 212 -9.29 19.48 -22.13
CA LYS A 212 -8.43 18.30 -21.89
C LYS A 212 -7.52 18.07 -23.07
N PHE A 213 -6.27 17.73 -22.81
CA PHE A 213 -5.44 17.12 -23.83
C PHE A 213 -5.68 15.62 -23.82
N SER A 214 -5.75 15.05 -25.01
CA SER A 214 -5.94 13.64 -25.25
C SER A 214 -4.95 13.20 -26.30
N MET A 215 -4.27 12.08 -26.09
CA MET A 215 -3.50 11.43 -27.14
C MET A 215 -3.80 9.94 -27.10
N SER A 216 -4.30 9.39 -28.20
CA SER A 216 -4.58 7.96 -28.33
C SER A 216 -3.55 7.29 -29.22
N GLY A 217 -3.43 5.98 -29.06
CA GLY A 217 -2.49 5.16 -29.79
C GLY A 217 -2.75 3.67 -29.56
N ASN A 218 -1.81 2.86 -30.02
CA ASN A 218 -1.83 1.40 -29.84
C ASN A 218 -0.51 0.92 -29.25
N PHE A 219 -0.55 -0.24 -28.61
CA PHE A 219 0.63 -0.92 -28.11
C PHE A 219 0.69 -2.37 -28.58
N VAL A 220 1.89 -2.89 -28.80
CA VAL A 220 2.15 -4.28 -29.18
C VAL A 220 3.19 -4.86 -28.25
N LYS A 221 2.92 -6.02 -27.66
CA LYS A 221 3.89 -6.73 -26.81
C LYS A 221 5.02 -7.28 -27.66
N THR A 222 6.26 -6.87 -27.39
CA THR A 222 7.46 -7.28 -28.13
C THR A 222 8.40 -8.16 -27.32
N GLY A 223 8.22 -8.22 -26.00
CA GLY A 223 9.00 -9.06 -25.10
C GLY A 223 8.32 -9.27 -23.75
N SER A 224 9.07 -9.84 -22.81
CA SER A 224 8.59 -10.11 -21.45
C SER A 224 8.35 -8.78 -20.73
N GLY A 225 7.08 -8.40 -20.53
CA GLY A 225 6.70 -7.09 -20.00
C GLY A 225 7.11 -5.87 -20.84
N VAL A 226 7.50 -6.04 -22.11
CA VAL A 226 7.97 -4.96 -23.01
C VAL A 226 6.98 -4.76 -24.14
N TYR A 227 6.67 -3.49 -24.41
CA TYR A 227 5.67 -3.06 -25.38
C TYR A 227 6.19 -1.95 -26.27
N ASP A 228 6.01 -2.08 -27.58
CA ASP A 228 6.15 -0.97 -28.51
C ASP A 228 4.86 -0.16 -28.51
N VAL A 229 4.96 1.14 -28.26
CA VAL A 229 3.83 2.07 -28.19
C VAL A 229 3.92 3.07 -29.33
N THR A 230 2.83 3.24 -30.07
CA THR A 230 2.67 4.25 -31.12
C THR A 230 1.49 5.13 -30.77
N MET A 231 1.74 6.44 -30.63
CA MET A 231 0.75 7.46 -30.33
C MET A 231 0.65 8.43 -31.52
N ASP A 232 -0.52 8.60 -32.09
CA ASP A 232 -0.71 9.38 -33.33
C ASP A 232 -2.05 10.14 -33.43
N ASP A 233 -2.92 10.02 -32.42
CA ASP A 233 -4.23 10.68 -32.37
C ASP A 233 -4.29 11.69 -31.21
N ALA A 234 -3.64 12.83 -31.38
CA ALA A 234 -3.64 13.92 -30.40
C ALA A 234 -4.78 14.90 -30.64
N ALA A 235 -5.41 15.41 -29.58
CA ALA A 235 -6.47 16.40 -29.65
C ALA A 235 -6.60 17.23 -28.37
N ILE A 236 -7.10 18.47 -28.50
CA ILE A 236 -7.65 19.27 -27.40
C ILE A 236 -9.17 19.10 -27.38
N ILE A 237 -9.71 18.59 -26.29
CA ILE A 237 -11.14 18.30 -26.11
C ILE A 237 -11.76 19.41 -25.25
N GLY A 238 -12.87 19.97 -25.71
CA GLY A 238 -13.69 20.94 -24.98
C GLY A 238 -15.17 20.69 -25.22
N GLY A 239 -15.90 20.29 -24.16
CA GLY A 239 -17.30 19.90 -24.29
C GLY A 239 -17.48 18.73 -25.28
N PRO A 240 -18.44 18.80 -26.22
CA PRO A 240 -18.66 17.75 -27.22
C PRO A 240 -17.69 17.80 -28.41
N PHE A 241 -16.78 18.79 -28.47
CA PHE A 241 -15.90 19.02 -29.61
C PHE A 241 -14.44 18.68 -29.26
N GLY A 242 -13.70 18.19 -30.25
CA GLY A 242 -12.25 17.95 -30.16
C GLY A 242 -11.52 18.59 -31.35
N TYR A 243 -10.46 19.34 -31.07
CA TYR A 243 -9.57 19.90 -32.08
C TYR A 243 -8.35 18.99 -32.25
N PRO A 244 -8.17 18.33 -33.41
CA PRO A 244 -7.03 17.44 -33.64
C PRO A 244 -5.71 18.20 -33.73
N LEU A 245 -4.63 17.57 -33.27
CA LEU A 245 -3.27 18.07 -33.32
C LEU A 245 -2.40 17.07 -34.10
N GLU A 246 -1.57 17.56 -35.00
CA GLU A 246 -0.60 16.74 -35.75
C GLU A 246 0.63 16.43 -34.88
N LEU A 247 0.45 15.55 -33.90
CA LEU A 247 1.51 15.12 -32.98
C LEU A 247 1.64 13.60 -33.03
N LYS A 248 2.89 13.13 -33.05
CA LYS A 248 3.21 11.70 -33.04
C LYS A 248 4.29 11.41 -32.01
N ASN A 249 4.18 10.26 -31.35
CA ASN A 249 5.18 9.82 -30.39
C ASN A 249 5.25 8.29 -30.37
N ASN A 250 6.47 7.75 -30.52
CA ASN A 250 6.72 6.32 -30.50
C ASN A 250 7.78 6.03 -29.44
N PHE A 251 7.52 5.06 -28.57
CA PHE A 251 8.44 4.71 -27.50
C PHE A 251 8.26 3.25 -27.05
N ILE A 252 9.28 2.72 -26.40
CA ILE A 252 9.22 1.42 -25.74
C ILE A 252 8.73 1.64 -24.31
N LEU A 253 7.74 0.85 -23.90
CA LEU A 253 7.24 0.78 -22.53
C LEU A 253 7.62 -0.58 -21.92
N GLU A 254 8.41 -0.55 -20.87
CA GLU A 254 8.83 -1.73 -20.11
C GLU A 254 8.15 -1.71 -18.74
N LEU A 255 7.49 -2.80 -18.36
CA LEU A 255 6.91 -2.98 -17.04
C LEU A 255 7.93 -3.56 -16.08
N LEU A 256 8.33 -2.76 -15.09
CA LEU A 256 9.25 -3.17 -14.03
C LEU A 256 8.50 -3.85 -12.89
N TYR A 257 7.28 -3.39 -12.63
CA TYR A 257 6.37 -3.93 -11.64
C TYR A 257 4.93 -3.66 -12.05
N SER A 258 4.03 -4.62 -11.83
CA SER A 258 2.60 -4.42 -12.00
C SER A 258 1.84 -5.34 -11.06
N ASP A 259 0.85 -4.78 -10.39
CA ASP A 259 -0.21 -5.47 -9.67
C ASP A 259 -1.56 -4.79 -9.97
N GLU A 260 -2.66 -5.32 -9.44
CA GLU A 260 -4.02 -4.82 -9.68
C GLU A 260 -4.25 -3.35 -9.29
N LYS A 261 -3.36 -2.72 -8.51
CA LYS A 261 -3.53 -1.37 -7.95
C LYS A 261 -2.42 -0.40 -8.32
N LEU A 262 -1.20 -0.87 -8.58
CA LEU A 262 -0.03 -0.04 -8.83
C LEU A 262 0.86 -0.66 -9.90
N ARG A 263 1.42 0.20 -10.74
CA ARG A 263 2.38 -0.16 -11.78
C ARG A 263 3.59 0.76 -11.76
N VAL A 264 4.76 0.16 -11.89
CA VAL A 264 6.03 0.86 -12.16
C VAL A 264 6.48 0.48 -13.57
N SER A 265 6.68 1.49 -14.41
CA SER A 265 7.10 1.28 -15.81
C SER A 265 8.25 2.19 -16.17
N ARG A 266 9.12 1.73 -17.07
CA ARG A 266 10.13 2.54 -17.75
C ARG A 266 9.62 2.85 -19.16
N GLY A 267 9.66 4.11 -19.55
CA GLY A 267 9.17 4.55 -20.86
C GLY A 267 10.19 5.39 -21.61
N ILE A 268 9.68 6.39 -22.33
CA ILE A 268 10.47 7.32 -23.14
C ILE A 268 11.68 7.88 -22.35
N ASN A 269 12.84 7.96 -23.00
CA ASN A 269 14.09 8.47 -22.42
C ASN A 269 14.49 7.80 -21.09
N ASN A 270 14.14 6.52 -20.87
CA ASN A 270 14.35 5.79 -19.63
C ASN A 270 13.66 6.39 -18.39
N VAL A 271 12.65 7.24 -18.59
CA VAL A 271 11.87 7.80 -17.48
C VAL A 271 11.12 6.68 -16.77
N ILE A 272 11.23 6.65 -15.45
CA ILE A 272 10.46 5.76 -14.58
C ILE A 272 9.16 6.45 -14.22
N PHE A 273 8.06 5.72 -14.31
CA PHE A 273 6.72 6.17 -14.01
C PHE A 273 6.11 5.30 -12.93
N VAL A 274 5.42 5.94 -11.98
CA VAL A 274 4.56 5.25 -11.01
C VAL A 274 3.12 5.64 -11.29
N HIS A 275 2.30 4.63 -11.57
CA HIS A 275 0.87 4.78 -11.84
C HIS A 275 0.05 3.99 -10.82
N VAL A 276 -1.08 4.56 -10.40
CA VAL A 276 -2.06 3.91 -9.52
C VAL A 276 -3.38 3.75 -10.24
N ARG A 277 -3.99 2.57 -10.13
CA ARG A 277 -5.29 2.28 -10.72
C ARG A 277 -6.39 3.09 -10.03
N THR A 278 -7.21 3.78 -10.81
CA THR A 278 -8.25 4.68 -10.31
C THR A 278 -9.59 3.98 -10.08
N ASP A 279 -9.85 2.91 -10.83
CA ASP A 279 -10.99 2.01 -10.69
C ASP A 279 -10.91 1.14 -9.42
N ALA A 280 -9.75 1.04 -8.78
CA ALA A 280 -9.55 0.41 -7.46
C ALA A 280 -9.84 1.32 -6.25
N LEU A 281 -10.21 2.60 -6.49
CA LEU A 281 -10.52 3.59 -5.46
C LEU A 281 -12.03 3.86 -5.31
N ARG A 282 -12.88 3.13 -6.04
CA ARG A 282 -14.34 3.17 -5.93
C ARG A 282 -14.88 2.03 -5.10
#